data_AF-A0A931XK30-F1
#
_entry.id   AF-A0A931XK30-F1
#
_cell.length_a   1.000
_cell.length_b   1.000
_cell.length_c   1.000
_cell.angle_alpha   90.00
_cell.angle_beta   90.00
_cell.angle_gamma   90.00
#
_symmetry.space_group_name_H-M   'P 1'
#
loop_
_entity.id
_entity.type
_entity.pdbx_description
1 polymer ?
#
loop_
_entity_poly.entity_id
_entity_poly.type
_entity_poly.pdbx_seq_one_letter_code
_entity_poly.pdbx_strand_id
1 'polypeptide(L)'
;MLDQTKHRVTLIDILKSIYGDPDLRTILGFKGGTATMLFYDLPRLSVDLDFDLLDADKKELVFGKMKVLLQQHGVLRQAIEKRNTLFFLISYEREKHTIKVEISKRKGASGFEPKGYLGVTALVMKPEDVIAGKLSALLTRRKFAMRDIFDVWFFLKNKWSINETVLTENTGLSLIKALELAAKKVSEVDKRQILQGLGELLDEKQKAWVREKLIDETVFYLRDYRYRYLPVSENIPVLDIDPGVGGTGGPGGHYVHFYAINIGEKVAIDARWGVRGFAYEWRSTDIFVMRPGDRKKLEYKISDERPFKEFVPELNIIFEYKDNRGISYFTRRELVLEKVPSGAFYNITKVGAFHPAVVLQGLKIRNISEPYIRDNLITRVDVDVEIDGEIKQVHIGIGPILIKIFDFSEYELKAAFSELVQRKVRNMLREGEIKDHIFRPEELPKDKSLSGFEAYKALRDSLDR
;
A
#
# COMPACT_ATOMS: atom_id res chain seq x y z
N MET A 1 -39.57 -18.33 4.85
CA MET A 1 -38.26 -18.12 4.19
C MET A 1 -38.48 -17.07 3.11
N LEU A 2 -37.52 -16.18 2.84
CA LEU A 2 -37.68 -15.16 1.80
C LEU A 2 -37.84 -15.83 0.42
N ASP A 3 -38.92 -15.53 -0.29
CA ASP A 3 -39.04 -15.88 -1.71
C ASP A 3 -38.10 -14.96 -2.51
N GLN A 4 -36.94 -15.50 -2.89
CA GLN A 4 -35.88 -14.74 -3.53
C GLN A 4 -36.29 -14.23 -4.91
N THR A 5 -37.08 -15.01 -5.65
CA THR A 5 -37.55 -14.65 -6.99
C THR A 5 -38.52 -13.49 -6.89
N LYS A 6 -39.55 -13.62 -6.04
CA LYS A 6 -40.52 -12.55 -5.82
C LYS A 6 -39.85 -11.26 -5.33
N HIS A 7 -38.92 -11.38 -4.37
CA HIS A 7 -38.18 -10.24 -3.85
C HIS A 7 -37.35 -9.54 -4.94
N ARG A 8 -36.64 -10.31 -5.77
CA ARG A 8 -35.86 -9.77 -6.89
C ARG A 8 -36.74 -9.07 -7.93
N VAL A 9 -37.90 -9.62 -8.25
CA VAL A 9 -38.88 -8.99 -9.14
C VAL A 9 -39.34 -7.65 -8.56
N THR A 10 -39.71 -7.60 -7.28
CA THR A 10 -40.12 -6.35 -6.62
C THR A 10 -39.01 -5.29 -6.61
N LEU A 11 -37.75 -5.68 -6.40
CA LEU A 11 -36.60 -4.75 -6.51
C LEU A 11 -36.51 -4.13 -7.91
N ILE A 12 -36.68 -4.95 -8.95
CA ILE A 12 -36.63 -4.50 -10.36
C ILE A 12 -37.81 -3.60 -10.69
N ASP A 13 -39.02 -3.91 -10.20
CA ASP A 13 -40.22 -3.08 -10.42
C ASP A 13 -40.08 -1.70 -9.77
N ILE A 14 -39.57 -1.63 -8.54
CA ILE A 14 -39.27 -0.35 -7.87
C ILE A 14 -38.21 0.42 -8.66
N LEU A 15 -37.13 -0.25 -9.09
CA LEU A 15 -36.06 0.37 -9.87
C LEU A 15 -36.58 0.93 -11.20
N LYS A 16 -37.46 0.20 -11.88
CA LYS A 16 -38.14 0.62 -13.11
C LYS A 16 -38.98 1.87 -12.88
N SER A 17 -39.75 1.92 -11.79
CA SER A 17 -40.52 3.13 -11.44
C SER A 17 -39.62 4.32 -11.16
N ILE A 18 -38.52 4.13 -10.41
CA ILE A 18 -37.58 5.20 -10.07
C ILE A 18 -36.95 5.79 -11.33
N TYR A 19 -36.40 4.96 -12.22
CA TYR A 19 -35.75 5.43 -13.44
C TYR A 19 -36.72 5.76 -14.58
N GLY A 20 -38.00 5.42 -14.44
CA GLY A 20 -39.08 5.88 -15.30
C GLY A 20 -39.55 7.30 -14.99
N ASP A 21 -39.32 7.80 -13.76
CA ASP A 21 -39.66 9.18 -13.40
C ASP A 21 -38.64 10.17 -14.00
N PRO A 22 -39.08 11.19 -14.76
CA PRO A 22 -38.18 12.11 -15.45
C PRO A 22 -37.23 12.88 -14.54
N ASP A 23 -37.63 13.17 -13.30
CA ASP A 23 -36.85 13.94 -12.34
C ASP A 23 -35.88 13.02 -11.59
N LEU A 24 -36.36 11.87 -11.10
CA LEU A 24 -35.55 10.97 -10.28
C LEU A 24 -34.40 10.33 -11.08
N ARG A 25 -34.61 10.00 -12.35
CA ARG A 25 -33.63 9.28 -13.18
C ARG A 25 -32.30 10.02 -13.38
N THR A 26 -32.31 11.35 -13.29
CA THR A 26 -31.10 12.18 -13.48
C THR A 26 -30.42 12.57 -12.17
N ILE A 27 -31.10 12.42 -11.03
CA ILE A 27 -30.63 12.89 -9.72
C ILE A 27 -30.32 11.74 -8.73
N LEU A 28 -30.67 10.50 -9.08
CA LEU A 28 -30.36 9.31 -8.29
C LEU A 28 -29.34 8.42 -9.00
N GLY A 29 -28.19 8.25 -8.35
CA GLY A 29 -27.16 7.28 -8.74
C GLY A 29 -27.34 5.98 -7.98
N PHE A 30 -27.62 4.88 -8.68
CA PHE A 30 -27.84 3.55 -8.10
C PHE A 30 -26.51 2.88 -7.72
N LYS A 31 -26.45 2.34 -6.50
CA LYS A 31 -25.23 1.73 -5.95
C LYS A 31 -25.54 0.55 -5.02
N GLY A 32 -24.51 0.11 -4.31
CA GLY A 32 -24.65 -0.95 -3.30
C GLY A 32 -24.77 -2.34 -3.91
N GLY A 33 -25.10 -3.32 -3.06
CA GLY A 33 -25.07 -4.74 -3.45
C GLY A 33 -26.06 -5.11 -4.55
N THR A 34 -27.20 -4.42 -4.62
CA THR A 34 -28.25 -4.73 -5.59
C THR A 34 -27.91 -4.18 -6.97
N ALA A 35 -27.28 -3.00 -7.05
CA ALA A 35 -26.69 -2.52 -8.30
C ALA A 35 -25.66 -3.52 -8.83
N THR A 36 -24.81 -4.04 -7.95
CA THR A 36 -23.82 -5.05 -8.32
C THR A 36 -24.43 -6.39 -8.74
N MET A 37 -25.46 -6.86 -8.04
CA MET A 37 -26.16 -8.10 -8.39
C MET A 37 -26.86 -8.01 -9.76
N LEU A 38 -27.44 -6.86 -10.10
CA LEU A 38 -28.22 -6.71 -11.34
C LEU A 38 -27.36 -6.33 -12.56
N PHE A 39 -26.39 -5.43 -12.40
CA PHE A 39 -25.66 -4.85 -13.54
C PHE A 39 -24.22 -5.38 -13.70
N TYR A 40 -23.75 -6.16 -12.73
CA TYR A 40 -22.37 -6.65 -12.65
C TYR A 40 -22.26 -8.11 -12.18
N ASP A 41 -23.37 -8.85 -12.22
CA ASP A 41 -23.44 -10.29 -11.96
C ASP A 41 -22.85 -10.77 -10.62
N LEU A 42 -22.93 -9.96 -9.56
CA LEU A 42 -22.52 -10.39 -8.22
C LEU A 42 -23.33 -11.65 -7.80
N PRO A 43 -22.69 -12.80 -7.57
CA PRO A 43 -23.37 -14.08 -7.43
C PRO A 43 -23.83 -14.30 -5.98
N ARG A 44 -24.57 -13.35 -5.42
CA ARG A 44 -25.29 -13.51 -4.16
C ARG A 44 -26.51 -12.61 -4.14
N LEU A 45 -27.52 -12.98 -3.37
CA LEU A 45 -28.69 -12.14 -3.23
C LEU A 45 -28.32 -10.80 -2.55
N SER A 46 -29.02 -9.74 -2.94
CA SER A 46 -29.05 -8.45 -2.26
C SER A 46 -30.50 -7.99 -2.15
N VAL A 47 -30.86 -7.42 -1.00
CA VAL A 47 -32.27 -7.23 -0.58
C VAL A 47 -32.69 -5.77 -0.36
N ASP A 48 -31.72 -4.86 -0.43
CA ASP A 48 -31.92 -3.42 -0.20
C ASP A 48 -31.71 -2.63 -1.51
N LEU A 49 -32.20 -1.40 -1.58
CA LEU A 49 -31.86 -0.47 -2.67
C LEU A 49 -31.10 0.73 -2.10
N ASP A 50 -29.88 0.95 -2.61
CA ASP A 50 -29.01 2.04 -2.17
C ASP A 50 -28.77 3.02 -3.31
N PHE A 51 -28.88 4.31 -3.03
CA PHE A 51 -28.63 5.38 -4.00
C PHE A 51 -27.75 6.49 -3.40
N ASP A 52 -27.11 7.26 -4.27
CA ASP A 52 -26.63 8.61 -3.96
C ASP A 52 -27.55 9.66 -4.55
N LEU A 53 -27.78 10.72 -3.78
CA LEU A 53 -28.41 11.94 -4.26
C LEU A 53 -27.34 12.77 -4.99
N LEU A 54 -27.44 12.85 -6.32
CA LEU A 54 -26.46 13.53 -7.17
C LEU A 54 -26.62 15.06 -7.14
N ASP A 55 -27.82 15.54 -6.81
CA ASP A 55 -28.13 16.95 -6.64
C ASP A 55 -28.74 17.19 -5.25
N ALA A 56 -27.96 17.79 -4.35
CA ALA A 56 -28.35 18.04 -2.97
C ALA A 56 -29.53 19.02 -2.86
N ASP A 57 -29.69 19.93 -3.82
CA ASP A 57 -30.74 20.95 -3.80
C ASP A 57 -32.10 20.37 -4.18
N LYS A 58 -32.13 19.13 -4.70
CA LYS A 58 -33.34 18.39 -5.05
C LYS A 58 -33.82 17.43 -3.95
N LYS A 59 -33.23 17.48 -2.76
CA LYS A 59 -33.53 16.57 -1.65
C LYS A 59 -35.03 16.54 -1.31
N GLU A 60 -35.68 17.68 -1.15
CA GLU A 60 -37.10 17.80 -0.80
C GLU A 60 -37.99 17.18 -1.89
N LEU A 61 -37.68 17.46 -3.16
CA LEU A 61 -38.36 16.89 -4.32
C LEU A 61 -38.24 15.36 -4.33
N VAL A 62 -37.02 14.84 -4.20
CA VAL A 62 -36.73 13.40 -4.13
C VAL A 62 -37.48 12.77 -2.97
N PHE A 63 -37.43 13.35 -1.78
CA PHE A 63 -38.08 12.80 -0.60
C PHE A 63 -39.60 12.71 -0.77
N GLY A 64 -40.23 13.74 -1.34
CA GLY A 64 -41.66 13.75 -1.66
C GLY A 64 -42.03 12.69 -2.71
N LYS A 65 -41.34 12.68 -3.85
CA LYS A 65 -41.60 11.73 -4.93
C LYS A 65 -41.40 10.28 -4.52
N MET A 66 -40.33 9.97 -3.80
CA MET A 66 -40.05 8.62 -3.33
C MET A 66 -41.14 8.08 -2.41
N LYS A 67 -41.79 8.91 -1.58
CA LYS A 67 -42.93 8.45 -0.75
C LYS A 67 -44.09 7.98 -1.62
N VAL A 68 -44.50 8.80 -2.58
CA VAL A 68 -45.63 8.49 -3.48
C VAL A 68 -45.32 7.28 -4.35
N LEU A 69 -44.12 7.25 -4.92
CA LEU A 69 -43.67 6.15 -5.79
C LEU A 69 -43.62 4.84 -5.03
N LEU A 70 -43.01 4.79 -3.84
CA LEU A 70 -42.91 3.55 -3.07
C LEU A 70 -44.27 3.05 -2.59
N GLN A 71 -45.25 3.92 -2.33
CA GLN A 71 -46.61 3.49 -1.98
C GLN A 71 -47.32 2.71 -3.10
N GLN A 72 -46.88 2.82 -4.36
CA GLN A 72 -47.42 2.04 -5.47
C GLN A 72 -46.99 0.56 -5.43
N HIS A 73 -45.90 0.27 -4.72
CA HIS A 73 -45.28 -1.07 -4.66
C HIS A 73 -45.60 -1.81 -3.34
N GLY A 74 -46.39 -1.21 -2.46
CA GLY A 74 -46.72 -1.78 -1.15
C GLY A 74 -46.97 -0.73 -0.07
N VAL A 75 -46.96 -1.19 1.19
CA VAL A 75 -47.21 -0.32 2.35
C VAL A 75 -45.91 0.35 2.78
N LEU A 76 -45.82 1.67 2.61
CA LEU A 76 -44.71 2.48 3.14
C LEU A 76 -44.79 2.53 4.67
N ARG A 77 -43.94 1.76 5.35
CA ARG A 77 -43.90 1.64 6.82
C ARG A 77 -43.17 2.80 7.47
N GLN A 78 -42.11 3.28 6.84
CA GLN A 78 -41.29 4.38 7.35
C GLN A 78 -40.78 5.26 6.20
N ALA A 79 -40.72 6.56 6.46
CA ALA A 79 -40.06 7.54 5.61
C ALA A 79 -39.44 8.62 6.51
N ILE A 80 -38.11 8.59 6.66
CA ILE A 80 -37.39 9.39 7.65
C ILE A 80 -36.20 10.07 6.98
N GLU A 81 -36.07 11.38 7.16
CA GLU A 81 -34.82 12.08 6.86
C GLU A 81 -33.85 11.93 8.04
N LYS A 82 -32.79 11.15 7.86
CA LYS A 82 -31.66 11.07 8.79
C LYS A 82 -30.61 12.13 8.41
N ARG A 83 -29.64 12.38 9.31
CA ARG A 83 -28.57 13.36 9.10
C ARG A 83 -27.92 13.28 7.71
N ASN A 84 -27.57 12.07 7.26
CA ASN A 84 -26.87 11.84 5.98
C ASN A 84 -27.65 10.95 4.99
N THR A 85 -28.90 10.60 5.27
CA THR A 85 -29.62 9.58 4.49
C THR A 85 -31.12 9.87 4.47
N LEU A 86 -31.75 9.82 3.29
CA LEU A 86 -33.19 9.66 3.18
C LEU A 86 -33.50 8.16 3.27
N PHE A 87 -34.28 7.77 4.28
CA PHE A 87 -34.54 6.37 4.59
C PHE A 87 -36.02 6.05 4.36
N PHE A 88 -36.27 4.95 3.66
CA PHE A 88 -37.61 4.42 3.47
C PHE A 88 -37.63 2.92 3.76
N LEU A 89 -38.74 2.45 4.31
CA LEU A 89 -39.02 1.03 4.51
C LEU A 89 -40.38 0.71 3.91
N ILE A 90 -40.41 -0.11 2.88
CA ILE A 90 -41.63 -0.55 2.20
C ILE A 90 -41.89 -2.03 2.50
N SER A 91 -43.14 -2.39 2.76
CA SER A 91 -43.63 -3.76 2.94
C SER A 91 -44.47 -4.14 1.71
N TYR A 92 -43.96 -5.01 0.86
CA TYR A 92 -44.66 -5.43 -0.37
C TYR A 92 -45.60 -6.64 -0.14
N GLU A 93 -45.54 -7.27 1.04
CA GLU A 93 -46.44 -8.32 1.48
C GLU A 93 -46.61 -8.29 3.01
N ARG A 94 -47.63 -8.99 3.55
CA ARG A 94 -47.92 -9.01 4.99
C ARG A 94 -46.73 -9.51 5.84
N GLU A 95 -46.59 -8.84 6.98
CA GLU A 95 -45.77 -9.13 8.16
C GLU A 95 -44.25 -9.25 8.09
N LYS A 96 -43.56 -9.67 7.01
CA LYS A 96 -42.06 -9.79 7.07
C LYS A 96 -41.27 -9.52 5.79
N HIS A 97 -41.92 -9.07 4.72
CA HIS A 97 -41.27 -8.87 3.43
C HIS A 97 -41.11 -7.38 3.14
N THR A 98 -39.98 -6.84 3.61
CA THR A 98 -39.65 -5.42 3.46
C THR A 98 -38.46 -5.20 2.55
N ILE A 99 -38.50 -4.10 1.80
CA ILE A 99 -37.33 -3.55 1.09
C ILE A 99 -36.98 -2.24 1.79
N LYS A 100 -35.70 -2.11 2.14
CA LYS A 100 -35.15 -0.85 2.63
C LYS A 100 -34.61 -0.08 1.43
N VAL A 101 -34.98 1.19 1.33
CA VAL A 101 -34.44 2.11 0.33
C VAL A 101 -33.69 3.22 1.06
N GLU A 102 -32.39 3.35 0.78
CA GLU A 102 -31.52 4.36 1.39
C GLU A 102 -30.93 5.26 0.30
N ILE A 103 -31.11 6.58 0.44
CA ILE A 103 -30.51 7.58 -0.46
C ILE A 103 -29.52 8.39 0.37
N SER A 104 -28.23 8.25 0.08
CA SER A 104 -27.17 8.99 0.74
C SER A 104 -27.16 10.45 0.28
N LYS A 105 -27.07 11.36 1.25
CA LYS A 105 -26.97 12.82 1.04
C LYS A 105 -25.51 13.30 0.99
N ARG A 106 -24.54 12.39 1.11
CA ARG A 106 -23.12 12.74 1.12
C ARG A 106 -22.65 12.98 -0.30
N LYS A 107 -21.91 14.07 -0.51
CA LYS A 107 -21.12 14.26 -1.74
C LYS A 107 -19.88 13.38 -1.67
N GLY A 108 -19.46 12.83 -2.79
CA GLY A 108 -18.24 12.04 -2.93
C GLY A 108 -17.77 11.96 -4.38
N ALA A 109 -16.56 11.48 -4.60
CA ALA A 109 -15.95 11.41 -5.94
C ALA A 109 -16.45 10.26 -6.84
N SER A 110 -17.46 9.49 -6.42
CA SER A 110 -17.95 8.35 -7.21
C SER A 110 -18.63 8.79 -8.50
N GLY A 111 -18.26 8.15 -9.61
CA GLY A 111 -18.88 8.28 -10.92
C GLY A 111 -20.04 7.31 -11.13
N PHE A 112 -20.96 7.71 -12.01
CA PHE A 112 -22.12 6.93 -12.42
C PHE A 112 -22.20 6.90 -13.94
N GLU A 113 -22.69 5.81 -14.51
CA GLU A 113 -22.87 5.62 -15.94
C GLU A 113 -24.22 4.97 -16.27
N PRO A 114 -24.86 5.31 -17.40
CA PRO A 114 -26.10 4.67 -17.80
C PRO A 114 -25.87 3.19 -18.15
N LYS A 115 -26.61 2.29 -17.51
CA LYS A 115 -26.62 0.85 -17.83
C LYS A 115 -28.03 0.31 -17.98
N GLY A 116 -28.20 -0.60 -18.94
CA GLY A 116 -29.46 -1.29 -19.22
C GLY A 116 -29.54 -2.65 -18.51
N TYR A 117 -30.69 -2.96 -17.91
CA TYR A 117 -31.02 -4.28 -17.39
C TYR A 117 -32.53 -4.54 -17.52
N LEU A 118 -32.91 -5.60 -18.25
CA LEU A 118 -34.31 -5.97 -18.52
C LEU A 118 -35.20 -4.79 -18.97
N GLY A 119 -34.66 -3.90 -19.81
CA GLY A 119 -35.37 -2.73 -20.34
C GLY A 119 -35.39 -1.50 -19.41
N VAL A 120 -34.74 -1.56 -18.25
CA VAL A 120 -34.53 -0.39 -17.37
C VAL A 120 -33.14 0.18 -17.62
N THR A 121 -33.06 1.47 -17.96
CA THR A 121 -31.80 2.20 -18.02
C THR A 121 -31.61 3.00 -16.72
N ALA A 122 -30.62 2.62 -15.93
CA ALA A 122 -30.30 3.24 -14.64
C ALA A 122 -28.94 3.95 -14.68
N LEU A 123 -28.77 5.03 -13.92
CA LEU A 123 -27.45 5.60 -13.63
C LEU A 123 -26.78 4.75 -12.54
N VAL A 124 -25.87 3.87 -12.92
CA VAL A 124 -25.25 2.88 -12.03
C VAL A 124 -23.82 3.30 -11.68
N MET A 125 -23.44 3.17 -10.41
CA MET A 125 -22.08 3.46 -9.95
C MET A 125 -21.05 2.63 -10.73
N LYS A 126 -19.95 3.27 -11.12
CA LYS A 126 -18.89 2.61 -11.89
C LYS A 126 -18.20 1.48 -11.09
N PRO A 127 -17.74 0.40 -11.74
CA PRO A 127 -17.11 -0.74 -11.06
C PRO A 127 -15.99 -0.33 -10.10
N GLU A 128 -15.13 0.59 -10.53
CA GLU A 128 -13.97 1.05 -9.79
C GLU A 128 -14.30 1.79 -8.48
N ASP A 129 -15.47 2.44 -8.45
CA ASP A 129 -15.98 3.14 -7.27
C ASP A 129 -16.72 2.18 -6.34
N VAL A 130 -17.41 1.18 -6.89
CA VAL A 130 -18.08 0.13 -6.11
C VAL A 130 -17.06 -0.64 -5.28
N ILE A 131 -15.98 -1.12 -5.89
CA ILE A 131 -14.92 -1.85 -5.16
C ILE A 131 -14.23 -0.93 -4.14
N ALA A 132 -13.95 0.33 -4.48
CA ALA A 132 -13.34 1.29 -3.56
C ALA A 132 -14.23 1.53 -2.33
N GLY A 133 -15.53 1.77 -2.52
CA GLY A 133 -16.49 1.93 -1.44
C GLY A 133 -16.65 0.66 -0.59
N LYS A 134 -16.58 -0.52 -1.20
CA LYS A 134 -16.66 -1.81 -0.51
C LYS A 134 -15.43 -2.12 0.32
N LEU A 135 -14.24 -1.86 -0.22
CA LEU A 135 -12.99 -1.94 0.52
C LEU A 135 -12.97 -0.93 1.68
N SER A 136 -13.45 0.29 1.45
CA SER A 136 -13.60 1.32 2.49
C SER A 136 -14.51 0.84 3.62
N ALA A 137 -15.67 0.24 3.30
CA ALA A 137 -16.59 -0.30 4.29
C ALA A 137 -15.98 -1.45 5.09
N LEU A 138 -15.24 -2.36 4.43
CA LEU A 138 -14.53 -3.45 5.09
C LEU A 138 -13.47 -2.93 6.10
N LEU A 139 -12.84 -1.81 5.79
CA LEU A 139 -11.81 -1.19 6.63
C LEU A 139 -12.39 -0.33 7.76
N THR A 140 -13.50 0.39 7.54
CA THR A 140 -13.96 1.45 8.46
C THR A 140 -15.16 1.08 9.32
N ARG A 141 -15.93 0.04 8.97
CA ARG A 141 -17.11 -0.35 9.76
C ARG A 141 -16.72 -0.82 11.16
N ARG A 142 -17.43 -0.30 12.17
CA ARG A 142 -17.30 -0.73 13.58
C ARG A 142 -17.61 -2.22 13.74
N LYS A 143 -18.62 -2.73 13.03
CA LYS A 143 -18.97 -4.14 13.00
C LYS A 143 -18.63 -4.72 11.63
N PHE A 144 -17.75 -5.69 11.65
CA PHE A 144 -17.28 -6.41 10.48
C PHE A 144 -18.44 -7.21 9.85
N ALA A 145 -18.62 -7.12 8.53
CA ALA A 145 -19.73 -7.76 7.81
C ALA A 145 -19.20 -8.72 6.73
N MET A 146 -19.51 -10.01 6.86
CA MET A 146 -18.93 -11.06 5.99
C MET A 146 -19.26 -10.91 4.51
N ARG A 147 -20.42 -10.31 4.18
CA ARG A 147 -20.80 -9.98 2.80
C ARG A 147 -19.82 -9.04 2.10
N ASP A 148 -19.15 -8.15 2.84
CA ASP A 148 -18.18 -7.24 2.22
C ASP A 148 -16.89 -7.99 1.84
N ILE A 149 -16.52 -9.06 2.54
CA ILE A 149 -15.42 -9.95 2.11
C ILE A 149 -15.79 -10.64 0.79
N PHE A 150 -17.00 -11.22 0.74
CA PHE A 150 -17.49 -11.89 -0.47
C PHE A 150 -17.50 -10.95 -1.67
N ASP A 151 -17.97 -9.71 -1.47
CA ASP A 151 -17.99 -8.70 -2.53
C ASP A 151 -16.57 -8.33 -2.97
N VAL A 152 -15.66 -8.05 -2.04
CA VAL A 152 -14.26 -7.71 -2.34
C VAL A 152 -13.56 -8.85 -3.07
N TRP A 153 -13.76 -10.10 -2.65
CA TRP A 153 -13.28 -11.29 -3.37
C TRP A 153 -13.80 -11.30 -4.81
N PHE A 154 -15.11 -11.12 -5.00
CA PHE A 154 -15.73 -11.15 -6.32
C PHE A 154 -15.12 -10.09 -7.23
N PHE A 155 -14.98 -8.85 -6.77
CA PHE A 155 -14.43 -7.77 -7.58
C PHE A 155 -12.96 -8.00 -7.97
N LEU A 156 -12.14 -8.41 -7.00
CA LEU A 156 -10.71 -8.64 -7.27
C LEU A 156 -10.47 -9.86 -8.15
N LYS A 157 -11.25 -10.94 -7.97
CA LYS A 157 -11.23 -12.11 -8.84
C LYS A 157 -11.57 -11.75 -10.28
N ASN A 158 -12.54 -10.85 -10.48
CA ASN A 158 -12.91 -10.31 -11.79
C ASN A 158 -12.02 -9.14 -12.26
N LYS A 159 -10.88 -8.90 -11.59
CA LYS A 159 -9.85 -7.94 -12.00
C LYS A 159 -10.33 -6.48 -12.11
N TRP A 160 -11.33 -6.10 -11.32
CA TRP A 160 -11.78 -4.71 -11.26
C TRP A 160 -10.67 -3.79 -10.74
N SER A 161 -10.48 -2.65 -11.41
CA SER A 161 -9.59 -1.59 -10.92
C SER A 161 -10.21 -0.89 -9.72
N ILE A 162 -9.40 -0.38 -8.79
CA ILE A 162 -9.87 0.37 -7.62
C ILE A 162 -9.66 1.86 -7.87
N ASN A 163 -10.71 2.67 -7.72
CA ASN A 163 -10.58 4.12 -7.71
C ASN A 163 -9.91 4.57 -6.39
N GLU A 164 -8.64 4.94 -6.47
CA GLU A 164 -7.85 5.36 -5.30
C GLU A 164 -8.36 6.66 -4.67
N THR A 165 -8.91 7.58 -5.46
CA THR A 165 -9.48 8.83 -4.94
C THR A 165 -10.66 8.52 -4.01
N VAL A 166 -11.61 7.70 -4.45
CA VAL A 166 -12.78 7.31 -3.63
C VAL A 166 -12.35 6.52 -2.39
N LEU A 167 -11.36 5.64 -2.50
CA LEU A 167 -10.84 4.89 -1.36
C LEU A 167 -10.18 5.82 -0.33
N THR A 168 -9.36 6.75 -0.80
CA THR A 168 -8.62 7.70 0.05
C THR A 168 -9.58 8.67 0.75
N GLU A 169 -10.55 9.23 0.03
CA GLU A 169 -11.59 10.11 0.61
C GLU A 169 -12.36 9.42 1.74
N ASN A 170 -12.71 8.14 1.57
CA ASN A 170 -13.53 7.41 2.52
C ASN A 170 -12.75 6.86 3.72
N THR A 171 -11.43 6.70 3.63
CA THR A 171 -10.62 5.99 4.63
C THR A 171 -9.46 6.79 5.19
N GLY A 172 -8.98 7.81 4.47
CA GLY A 172 -7.72 8.50 4.74
C GLY A 172 -6.47 7.66 4.45
N LEU A 173 -6.61 6.51 3.79
CA LEU A 173 -5.50 5.57 3.52
C LEU A 173 -5.11 5.60 2.05
N SER A 174 -3.81 5.45 1.77
CA SER A 174 -3.33 5.13 0.43
C SER A 174 -3.79 3.72 0.01
N LEU A 175 -3.86 3.47 -1.30
CA LEU A 175 -4.28 2.17 -1.83
C LEU A 175 -3.46 1.01 -1.26
N ILE A 176 -2.12 1.14 -1.22
CA ILE A 176 -1.22 0.11 -0.70
C ILE A 176 -1.52 -0.21 0.77
N LYS A 177 -1.76 0.83 1.59
CA LYS A 177 -2.02 0.64 3.03
C LYS A 177 -3.41 0.04 3.26
N ALA A 178 -4.40 0.47 2.50
CA ALA A 178 -5.75 -0.07 2.55
C ALA A 178 -5.76 -1.57 2.20
N LEU A 179 -5.05 -1.98 1.15
CA LEU A 179 -4.93 -3.39 0.74
C LEU A 179 -4.21 -4.25 1.80
N GLU A 180 -3.13 -3.73 2.38
CA GLU A 180 -2.40 -4.40 3.47
C GLU A 180 -3.31 -4.63 4.69
N LEU A 181 -3.98 -3.56 5.16
CA LEU A 181 -4.87 -3.63 6.31
C LEU A 181 -6.07 -4.54 6.05
N ALA A 182 -6.62 -4.51 4.83
CA ALA A 182 -7.72 -5.39 4.44
C ALA A 182 -7.28 -6.85 4.46
N ALA A 183 -6.11 -7.17 3.89
CA ALA A 183 -5.59 -8.54 3.90
C ALA A 183 -5.39 -9.06 5.33
N LYS A 184 -4.84 -8.21 6.21
CA LYS A 184 -4.70 -8.53 7.64
C LYS A 184 -6.05 -8.78 8.29
N LYS A 185 -7.01 -7.84 8.18
CA LYS A 185 -8.34 -7.97 8.77
C LYS A 185 -9.07 -9.23 8.31
N VAL A 186 -9.01 -9.54 7.01
CA VAL A 186 -9.66 -10.74 6.47
C VAL A 186 -9.01 -12.02 6.98
N SER A 187 -7.67 -12.05 7.11
CA SER A 187 -6.95 -13.22 7.63
C SER A 187 -7.24 -13.53 9.10
N GLU A 188 -7.67 -12.54 9.88
CA GLU A 188 -7.96 -12.66 11.32
C GLU A 188 -9.44 -13.04 11.60
N VAL A 189 -10.26 -13.25 10.55
CA VAL A 189 -11.68 -13.58 10.72
C VAL A 189 -11.86 -15.00 11.27
N ASP A 190 -12.68 -15.13 12.31
CA ASP A 190 -13.11 -16.42 12.82
C ASP A 190 -13.99 -17.16 11.78
N LYS A 191 -13.47 -18.27 11.26
CA LYS A 191 -14.15 -19.14 10.29
C LYS A 191 -15.54 -19.60 10.78
N ARG A 192 -15.78 -19.69 12.09
CA ARG A 192 -17.09 -20.06 12.66
C ARG A 192 -18.17 -19.02 12.37
N GLN A 193 -17.78 -17.77 12.13
CA GLN A 193 -18.70 -16.65 11.91
C GLN A 193 -18.83 -16.26 10.43
N ILE A 194 -18.14 -16.94 9.51
CA ILE A 194 -18.02 -16.53 8.09
C ILE A 194 -19.37 -16.46 7.35
N LEU A 195 -20.36 -17.23 7.80
CA LEU A 195 -21.71 -17.23 7.22
C LEU A 195 -22.69 -16.28 7.94
N GLN A 196 -22.28 -15.59 9.00
CA GLN A 196 -23.18 -14.71 9.74
C GLN A 196 -23.66 -13.56 8.84
N GLY A 197 -24.96 -13.54 8.54
CA GLY A 197 -25.60 -12.57 7.64
C GLY A 197 -25.29 -12.75 6.15
N LEU A 198 -24.26 -13.53 5.78
CA LEU A 198 -23.95 -13.88 4.39
C LEU A 198 -24.65 -15.17 3.94
N GLY A 199 -24.82 -16.15 4.84
CA GLY A 199 -25.38 -17.45 4.50
C GLY A 199 -26.81 -17.39 3.96
N GLU A 200 -27.62 -16.43 4.39
CA GLU A 200 -29.00 -16.24 3.89
C GLU A 200 -29.04 -15.73 2.44
N LEU A 201 -27.90 -15.23 1.92
CA LEU A 201 -27.77 -14.63 0.59
C LEU A 201 -27.14 -15.60 -0.42
N LEU A 202 -26.85 -16.85 -0.01
CA LEU A 202 -26.10 -17.84 -0.78
C LEU A 202 -26.85 -19.17 -0.88
N ASP A 203 -26.61 -19.91 -1.96
CA ASP A 203 -27.03 -21.31 -2.09
C ASP A 203 -26.10 -22.28 -1.30
N GLU A 204 -26.47 -23.55 -1.21
CA GLU A 204 -25.70 -24.55 -0.44
C GLU A 204 -24.29 -24.81 -1.02
N LYS A 205 -24.13 -24.78 -2.34
CA LYS A 205 -22.83 -24.96 -3.00
C LYS A 205 -21.90 -23.78 -2.69
N GLN A 206 -22.43 -22.57 -2.73
CA GLN A 206 -21.73 -21.35 -2.37
C GLN A 206 -21.36 -21.33 -0.89
N LYS A 207 -22.26 -21.75 0.01
CA LYS A 207 -21.96 -21.84 1.45
C LYS A 207 -20.81 -22.81 1.72
N ALA A 208 -20.76 -23.95 1.04
CA ALA A 208 -19.66 -24.91 1.16
C ALA A 208 -18.33 -24.26 0.75
N TRP A 209 -18.29 -23.63 -0.43
CA TRP A 209 -17.10 -22.93 -0.91
C TRP A 209 -16.69 -21.77 0.03
N VAL A 210 -17.66 -20.98 0.53
CA VAL A 210 -17.36 -19.85 1.44
C VAL A 210 -16.67 -20.31 2.71
N ARG A 211 -17.12 -21.43 3.30
CA ARG A 211 -16.49 -21.98 4.52
C ARG A 211 -15.05 -22.42 4.29
N GLU A 212 -14.75 -22.92 3.10
CA GLU A 212 -13.46 -23.52 2.78
C GLU A 212 -12.44 -22.50 2.22
N LYS A 213 -12.87 -21.62 1.30
CA LYS A 213 -11.96 -20.87 0.42
C LYS A 213 -12.04 -19.35 0.54
N LEU A 214 -13.15 -18.77 1.02
CA LEU A 214 -13.38 -17.32 0.90
C LEU A 214 -12.25 -16.49 1.50
N ILE A 215 -11.81 -16.80 2.72
CA ILE A 215 -10.75 -16.06 3.41
C ILE A 215 -9.44 -16.14 2.61
N ASP A 216 -9.00 -17.36 2.29
CA ASP A 216 -7.70 -17.61 1.66
C ASP A 216 -7.65 -16.99 0.26
N GLU A 217 -8.71 -17.13 -0.54
CA GLU A 217 -8.79 -16.50 -1.87
C GLU A 217 -8.85 -14.97 -1.78
N THR A 218 -9.61 -14.40 -0.83
CA THR A 218 -9.67 -12.93 -0.68
C THR A 218 -8.30 -12.37 -0.29
N VAL A 219 -7.62 -13.00 0.67
CA VAL A 219 -6.27 -12.60 1.09
C VAL A 219 -5.29 -12.72 -0.06
N PHE A 220 -5.36 -13.81 -0.84
CA PHE A 220 -4.56 -13.98 -2.05
C PHE A 220 -4.79 -12.82 -3.02
N TYR A 221 -6.04 -12.52 -3.38
CA TYR A 221 -6.33 -11.47 -4.36
C TYR A 221 -6.02 -10.05 -3.85
N LEU A 222 -6.15 -9.77 -2.55
CA LEU A 222 -5.73 -8.50 -1.96
C LEU A 222 -4.21 -8.34 -2.06
N ARG A 223 -3.46 -9.42 -1.80
CA ARG A 223 -1.99 -9.43 -1.95
C ARG A 223 -1.56 -9.33 -3.41
N ASP A 224 -2.21 -10.06 -4.32
CA ASP A 224 -2.01 -9.97 -5.78
C ASP A 224 -2.23 -8.54 -6.28
N TYR A 225 -3.37 -7.94 -5.92
CA TYR A 225 -3.69 -6.59 -6.32
C TYR A 225 -2.66 -5.60 -5.76
N ARG A 226 -2.28 -5.74 -4.47
CA ARG A 226 -1.21 -4.93 -3.86
C ARG A 226 0.12 -5.10 -4.59
N TYR A 227 0.45 -6.32 -5.03
CA TYR A 227 1.68 -6.61 -5.75
C TYR A 227 1.82 -5.80 -7.04
N ARG A 228 0.72 -5.50 -7.73
CA ARG A 228 0.73 -4.61 -8.92
C ARG A 228 1.18 -3.18 -8.63
N TYR A 229 1.08 -2.75 -7.38
CA TYR A 229 1.46 -1.42 -6.90
C TYR A 229 2.69 -1.44 -5.99
N LEU A 230 3.21 -2.63 -5.67
CA LEU A 230 4.57 -2.74 -5.16
C LEU A 230 5.51 -2.49 -6.35
N PRO A 231 6.53 -1.63 -6.19
CA PRO A 231 7.51 -1.45 -7.24
C PRO A 231 8.41 -2.71 -7.29
N VAL A 232 7.96 -3.79 -7.94
CA VAL A 232 8.83 -4.88 -8.45
C VAL A 232 8.22 -5.57 -9.69
N SER A 233 8.90 -5.33 -10.82
CA SER A 233 9.08 -6.14 -12.05
C SER A 233 7.91 -6.79 -12.80
N GLU A 234 7.48 -6.16 -13.89
CA GLU A 234 7.52 -6.80 -15.23
C GLU A 234 7.99 -5.83 -16.34
N ASN A 235 8.18 -4.52 -16.08
CA ASN A 235 8.46 -3.56 -17.17
C ASN A 235 9.48 -2.45 -16.80
N ILE A 236 10.52 -2.77 -16.01
CA ILE A 236 11.58 -1.83 -15.60
C ILE A 236 12.97 -2.44 -15.84
N PRO A 237 14.04 -1.63 -15.96
CA PRO A 237 15.40 -2.14 -15.89
C PRO A 237 15.68 -2.68 -14.49
N VAL A 238 16.37 -3.82 -14.40
CA VAL A 238 16.76 -4.42 -13.11
C VAL A 238 18.19 -4.89 -13.23
N LEU A 239 19.11 -4.20 -12.53
CA LEU A 239 20.51 -4.59 -12.48
C LEU A 239 20.75 -5.49 -11.26
N ASP A 240 21.41 -6.62 -11.47
CA ASP A 240 21.95 -7.49 -10.42
C ASP A 240 23.37 -7.91 -10.83
N ILE A 241 24.02 -8.74 -10.01
CA ILE A 241 25.23 -9.47 -10.36
C ILE A 241 24.99 -10.97 -10.38
N ASP A 242 25.78 -11.69 -11.18
CA ASP A 242 25.81 -13.14 -11.14
C ASP A 242 26.25 -13.67 -9.77
N PRO A 243 25.86 -14.90 -9.38
CA PRO A 243 26.25 -15.49 -8.10
C PRO A 243 27.76 -15.70 -7.93
N GLY A 244 28.50 -15.76 -9.03
CA GLY A 244 29.94 -15.99 -9.04
C GLY A 244 30.71 -14.73 -8.65
N VAL A 245 31.49 -14.83 -7.58
CA VAL A 245 32.49 -13.82 -7.21
C VAL A 245 33.88 -14.36 -7.55
N GLY A 246 34.59 -13.66 -8.42
CA GLY A 246 35.97 -13.98 -8.77
C GLY A 246 36.95 -13.08 -8.02
N GLY A 247 38.19 -13.53 -7.84
CA GLY A 247 39.23 -12.69 -7.27
C GLY A 247 40.61 -12.99 -7.86
N THR A 248 41.45 -11.97 -7.95
CA THR A 248 42.85 -12.10 -8.38
C THR A 248 43.76 -11.33 -7.42
N GLY A 249 44.87 -11.95 -7.01
CA GLY A 249 45.88 -11.33 -6.16
C GLY A 249 47.26 -11.38 -6.83
N GLY A 250 48.06 -10.34 -6.64
CA GLY A 250 49.43 -10.27 -7.16
C GLY A 250 50.15 -8.99 -6.71
N PRO A 251 51.32 -8.68 -7.29
CA PRO A 251 52.11 -7.49 -6.92
C PRO A 251 51.36 -6.16 -7.05
N GLY A 252 50.35 -6.11 -7.91
CA GLY A 252 49.48 -4.95 -8.13
C GLY A 252 48.29 -4.82 -7.17
N GLY A 253 48.16 -5.69 -6.17
CA GLY A 253 47.08 -5.67 -5.18
C GLY A 253 46.08 -6.84 -5.31
N HIS A 254 45.00 -6.76 -4.54
CA HIS A 254 43.90 -7.73 -4.55
C HIS A 254 42.66 -7.11 -5.20
N TYR A 255 42.07 -7.85 -6.13
CA TYR A 255 40.91 -7.43 -6.91
C TYR A 255 39.79 -8.45 -6.77
N VAL A 256 38.56 -7.94 -6.69
CA VAL A 256 37.32 -8.71 -6.75
C VAL A 256 36.62 -8.39 -8.07
N HIS A 257 36.16 -9.43 -8.75
CA HIS A 257 35.46 -9.33 -10.03
C HIS A 257 34.00 -9.72 -9.85
N PHE A 258 33.10 -8.88 -10.37
CA PHE A 258 31.67 -9.16 -10.47
C PHE A 258 31.24 -9.17 -11.93
N TYR A 259 30.15 -9.85 -12.24
CA TYR A 259 29.50 -9.77 -13.55
C TYR A 259 28.12 -9.17 -13.36
N ALA A 260 27.98 -7.89 -13.66
CA ALA A 260 26.68 -7.23 -13.67
C ALA A 260 25.84 -7.73 -14.84
N ILE A 261 24.55 -7.89 -14.62
CA ILE A 261 23.56 -8.33 -15.60
C ILE A 261 22.29 -7.49 -15.46
N ASN A 262 21.66 -7.16 -16.59
CA ASN A 262 20.30 -6.61 -16.58
C ASN A 262 19.30 -7.76 -16.74
N ILE A 263 18.63 -8.12 -15.66
CA ILE A 263 17.60 -9.17 -15.61
C ILE A 263 16.19 -8.63 -15.87
N GLY A 264 16.06 -7.31 -16.09
CA GLY A 264 14.79 -6.67 -16.44
C GLY A 264 14.51 -6.64 -17.95
N GLU A 265 13.32 -6.18 -18.32
CA GLU A 265 12.87 -6.12 -19.73
C GLU A 265 13.17 -4.80 -20.44
N LYS A 266 13.73 -3.82 -19.72
CA LYS A 266 14.05 -2.48 -20.25
C LYS A 266 15.52 -2.15 -20.12
N VAL A 267 15.96 -1.21 -20.96
CA VAL A 267 17.33 -0.67 -20.91
C VAL A 267 17.55 0.15 -19.64
N ALA A 268 18.67 -0.09 -18.97
CA ALA A 268 19.21 0.75 -17.92
C ALA A 268 20.21 1.72 -18.55
N ILE A 269 19.99 3.02 -18.42
CA ILE A 269 20.91 4.08 -18.87
C ILE A 269 21.53 4.78 -17.66
N ASP A 270 22.63 5.51 -17.87
CA ASP A 270 23.39 6.18 -16.80
C ASP A 270 23.73 5.24 -15.63
N ALA A 271 23.96 3.95 -15.90
CA ALA A 271 24.18 2.97 -14.86
C ALA A 271 25.54 3.20 -14.20
N ARG A 272 25.50 3.37 -12.88
CA ARG A 272 26.64 3.53 -11.98
C ARG A 272 26.60 2.42 -10.96
N TRP A 273 27.76 2.07 -10.45
CA TRP A 273 27.87 1.03 -9.44
C TRP A 273 28.89 1.39 -8.37
N GLY A 274 28.83 0.67 -7.26
CA GLY A 274 29.75 0.84 -6.15
C GLY A 274 29.62 -0.27 -5.12
N VAL A 275 30.44 -0.19 -4.08
CA VAL A 275 30.39 -1.07 -2.92
C VAL A 275 30.08 -0.21 -1.70
N ARG A 276 29.02 -0.55 -0.97
CA ARG A 276 28.55 0.22 0.18
C ARG A 276 28.23 -0.71 1.33
N GLY A 277 28.68 -0.35 2.53
CA GLY A 277 28.30 -1.01 3.78
C GLY A 277 28.14 0.02 4.90
N PHE A 278 28.03 -0.44 6.14
CA PHE A 278 27.93 0.48 7.27
C PHE A 278 29.19 1.34 7.39
N ALA A 279 29.00 2.67 7.40
CA ALA A 279 30.08 3.65 7.41
C ALA A 279 31.16 3.37 6.34
N TYR A 280 30.78 2.91 5.15
CA TYR A 280 31.72 2.70 4.06
C TYR A 280 31.03 2.83 2.72
N GLU A 281 31.65 3.58 1.82
CA GLU A 281 31.17 3.69 0.46
C GLU A 281 32.35 3.93 -0.48
N TRP A 282 32.38 3.10 -1.53
CA TRP A 282 33.24 3.28 -2.67
C TRP A 282 32.38 3.31 -3.94
N ARG A 283 32.72 4.22 -4.85
CA ARG A 283 32.02 4.41 -6.12
C ARG A 283 33.00 4.26 -7.26
N SER A 284 32.60 3.48 -8.25
CA SER A 284 33.28 3.47 -9.53
C SER A 284 33.00 4.78 -10.27
N THR A 285 33.99 5.25 -11.03
CA THR A 285 33.83 6.35 -11.99
C THR A 285 33.13 5.91 -13.27
N ASP A 286 32.94 4.60 -13.47
CA ASP A 286 32.34 4.05 -14.67
C ASP A 286 30.86 4.38 -14.77
N ILE A 287 30.46 4.82 -15.96
CA ILE A 287 29.06 5.00 -16.34
C ILE A 287 28.82 4.14 -17.58
N PHE A 288 27.76 3.34 -17.58
CA PHE A 288 27.46 2.45 -18.69
C PHE A 288 25.95 2.30 -18.95
N VAL A 289 25.63 1.66 -20.06
CA VAL A 289 24.26 1.31 -20.45
C VAL A 289 24.17 -0.21 -20.46
N MET A 290 23.07 -0.76 -19.95
CA MET A 290 22.79 -2.21 -19.95
C MET A 290 21.43 -2.47 -20.58
N ARG A 291 21.40 -3.13 -21.74
CA ARG A 291 20.17 -3.66 -22.34
C ARG A 291 19.77 -4.96 -21.63
N PRO A 292 18.50 -5.41 -21.76
CA PRO A 292 18.06 -6.70 -21.23
C PRO A 292 19.00 -7.83 -21.66
N GLY A 293 19.50 -8.59 -20.69
CA GLY A 293 20.44 -9.70 -20.92
C GLY A 293 21.91 -9.31 -21.09
N ASP A 294 22.25 -8.01 -21.21
CA ASP A 294 23.66 -7.58 -21.28
C ASP A 294 24.40 -7.98 -20.01
N ARG A 295 25.68 -8.35 -20.17
CA ARG A 295 26.60 -8.68 -19.07
C ARG A 295 27.84 -7.79 -19.13
N LYS A 296 28.27 -7.27 -17.98
CA LYS A 296 29.47 -6.43 -17.86
C LYS A 296 30.33 -6.89 -16.69
N LYS A 297 31.62 -7.13 -16.96
CA LYS A 297 32.60 -7.37 -15.90
C LYS A 297 32.88 -6.07 -15.15
N LEU A 298 32.80 -6.13 -13.83
CA LEU A 298 33.11 -5.04 -12.90
C LEU A 298 34.29 -5.46 -12.05
N GLU A 299 35.19 -4.52 -11.75
CA GLU A 299 36.42 -4.79 -11.03
C GLU A 299 36.55 -3.82 -9.85
N TYR A 300 36.81 -4.37 -8.66
CA TYR A 300 36.93 -3.64 -7.41
C TYR A 300 38.26 -4.01 -6.76
N LYS A 301 39.20 -3.06 -6.71
CA LYS A 301 40.52 -3.25 -6.10
C LYS A 301 40.41 -3.17 -4.58
N ILE A 302 39.94 -4.24 -3.96
CA ILE A 302 39.66 -4.30 -2.53
C ILE A 302 40.87 -3.94 -1.68
N SER A 303 42.10 -4.26 -2.11
CA SER A 303 43.32 -4.00 -1.31
C SER A 303 43.55 -2.54 -0.93
N ASP A 304 42.96 -1.60 -1.67
CA ASP A 304 43.12 -0.16 -1.43
C ASP A 304 42.07 0.36 -0.43
N GLU A 305 41.15 -0.50 -0.01
CA GLU A 305 39.90 -0.12 0.61
C GLU A 305 39.75 -0.71 2.03
N ARG A 306 38.94 -0.05 2.87
CA ARG A 306 38.70 -0.48 4.26
C ARG A 306 38.24 -1.94 4.39
N PRO A 307 37.32 -2.47 3.54
CA PRO A 307 36.88 -3.85 3.63
C PRO A 307 37.99 -4.91 3.45
N PHE A 308 39.20 -4.54 3.03
CA PHE A 308 40.34 -5.46 3.03
C PHE A 308 40.97 -5.62 4.40
N LYS A 309 41.02 -4.55 5.18
CA LYS A 309 41.72 -4.51 6.48
C LYS A 309 40.77 -4.85 7.63
N GLU A 310 39.51 -4.45 7.50
CA GLU A 310 38.52 -4.48 8.56
C GLU A 310 37.20 -5.08 8.08
N PHE A 311 36.47 -5.70 8.99
CA PHE A 311 35.12 -6.17 8.70
C PHE A 311 34.17 -4.97 8.54
N VAL A 312 33.45 -4.92 7.42
CA VAL A 312 32.43 -3.90 7.17
C VAL A 312 31.04 -4.54 7.22
N PRO A 313 30.19 -4.18 8.20
CA PRO A 313 28.84 -4.72 8.31
C PRO A 313 27.96 -4.36 7.11
N GLU A 314 27.03 -5.26 6.77
CA GLU A 314 26.02 -5.06 5.72
C GLU A 314 26.61 -4.57 4.39
N LEU A 315 27.73 -5.16 3.98
CA LEU A 315 28.37 -4.84 2.70
C LEU A 315 27.48 -5.27 1.53
N ASN A 316 27.35 -4.40 0.54
CA ASN A 316 26.56 -4.61 -0.66
C ASN A 316 27.31 -4.10 -1.90
N ILE A 317 27.07 -4.73 -3.04
CA ILE A 317 27.23 -4.05 -4.33
C ILE A 317 25.93 -3.32 -4.62
N ILE A 318 26.03 -2.10 -5.12
CA ILE A 318 24.88 -1.23 -5.40
C ILE A 318 24.91 -0.77 -6.85
N PHE A 319 23.74 -0.59 -7.43
CA PHE A 319 23.58 0.07 -8.73
C PHE A 319 22.59 1.22 -8.62
N GLU A 320 22.93 2.32 -9.28
CA GLU A 320 22.05 3.47 -9.53
C GLU A 320 21.97 3.69 -11.03
N TYR A 321 20.76 3.75 -11.57
CA TYR A 321 20.56 3.82 -13.02
C TYR A 321 19.21 4.47 -13.34
N LYS A 322 18.98 4.80 -14.61
CA LYS A 322 17.70 5.34 -15.07
C LYS A 322 17.06 4.45 -16.11
N ASP A 323 15.74 4.57 -16.26
CA ASP A 323 15.07 4.10 -17.48
C ASP A 323 15.11 5.18 -18.58
N ASN A 324 14.55 4.85 -19.75
CA ASN A 324 14.45 5.76 -20.88
C ASN A 324 13.49 6.95 -20.67
N ARG A 325 12.73 6.97 -19.58
CA ARG A 325 11.88 8.10 -19.17
C ARG A 325 12.61 9.03 -18.19
N GLY A 326 13.84 8.69 -17.80
CA GLY A 326 14.64 9.44 -16.84
C GLY A 326 14.32 9.12 -15.37
N ILE A 327 13.49 8.11 -15.10
CA ILE A 327 13.18 7.67 -13.74
C ILE A 327 14.40 6.99 -13.16
N SER A 328 14.82 7.40 -11.97
CA SER A 328 16.00 6.83 -11.29
C SER A 328 15.63 5.64 -10.43
N TYR A 329 16.48 4.61 -10.48
CA TYR A 329 16.32 3.33 -9.78
C TYR A 329 17.57 3.00 -8.98
N PHE A 330 17.38 2.22 -7.91
CA PHE A 330 18.45 1.66 -7.09
C PHE A 330 18.22 0.18 -6.87
N THR A 331 19.27 -0.63 -6.97
CA THR A 331 19.26 -2.05 -6.61
C THR A 331 20.48 -2.34 -5.75
N ARG A 332 20.42 -3.40 -4.94
CA ARG A 332 21.58 -3.87 -4.19
C ARG A 332 21.59 -5.38 -4.04
N ARG A 333 22.79 -5.95 -4.01
CA ARG A 333 23.05 -7.35 -3.66
C ARG A 333 23.99 -7.37 -2.47
N GLU A 334 23.62 -8.12 -1.44
CA GLU A 334 24.49 -8.32 -0.28
C GLU A 334 25.79 -9.03 -0.71
N LEU A 335 26.87 -8.69 -0.04
CA LEU A 335 28.18 -9.30 -0.22
C LEU A 335 28.63 -9.88 1.11
N VAL A 336 29.17 -11.10 1.07
CA VAL A 336 29.69 -11.75 2.26
C VAL A 336 31.19 -11.52 2.34
N LEU A 337 31.58 -10.81 3.39
CA LEU A 337 32.97 -10.50 3.71
C LEU A 337 33.49 -11.50 4.74
N GLU A 338 34.53 -12.26 4.39
CA GLU A 338 35.13 -13.28 5.26
C GLU A 338 36.64 -13.03 5.38
N LYS A 339 37.18 -13.30 6.58
CA LYS A 339 38.63 -13.21 6.81
C LYS A 339 39.31 -14.40 6.14
N VAL A 340 40.39 -14.17 5.40
CA VAL A 340 41.11 -15.29 4.77
C VAL A 340 41.71 -16.23 5.82
N PRO A 341 41.97 -17.51 5.50
CA PRO A 341 42.46 -18.49 6.48
C PRO A 341 43.75 -18.08 7.21
N SER A 342 44.63 -17.31 6.57
CA SER A 342 45.85 -16.78 7.19
C SER A 342 45.60 -15.68 8.22
N GLY A 343 44.38 -15.12 8.28
CA GLY A 343 44.03 -13.99 9.13
C GLY A 343 44.56 -12.63 8.65
N ALA A 344 45.22 -12.57 7.48
CA ALA A 344 45.93 -11.36 7.04
C ALA A 344 45.01 -10.23 6.57
N PHE A 345 43.88 -10.57 5.93
CA PHE A 345 42.94 -9.60 5.35
C PHE A 345 41.54 -10.21 5.21
N TYR A 346 40.58 -9.38 4.82
CA TYR A 346 39.22 -9.78 4.46
C TYR A 346 39.04 -9.81 2.94
N ASN A 347 38.23 -10.75 2.48
CA ASN A 347 37.88 -10.88 1.06
C ASN A 347 36.38 -11.10 0.89
N ILE A 348 35.86 -10.77 -0.27
CA ILE A 348 34.46 -11.00 -0.63
C ILE A 348 34.38 -12.39 -1.25
N THR A 349 33.75 -13.33 -0.56
CA THR A 349 33.81 -14.75 -0.93
C THR A 349 32.58 -15.23 -1.68
N LYS A 350 31.43 -14.57 -1.49
CA LYS A 350 30.14 -14.90 -2.14
C LYS A 350 29.16 -13.74 -2.07
N VAL A 351 28.08 -13.85 -2.83
CA VAL A 351 26.94 -12.94 -2.78
C VAL A 351 25.86 -13.45 -1.81
N GLY A 352 25.16 -12.53 -1.15
CA GLY A 352 24.03 -12.77 -0.25
C GLY A 352 22.69 -12.49 -0.93
N ALA A 353 21.70 -11.96 -0.22
CA ALA A 353 20.37 -11.68 -0.77
C ALA A 353 20.36 -10.55 -1.82
N PHE A 354 19.46 -10.64 -2.81
CA PHE A 354 19.17 -9.55 -3.74
C PHE A 354 18.01 -8.76 -3.20
N HIS A 355 18.15 -7.45 -3.21
CA HIS A 355 17.09 -6.53 -2.83
C HIS A 355 16.48 -5.94 -4.11
N PRO A 356 15.16 -6.01 -4.29
CA PRO A 356 14.49 -5.55 -5.50
C PRO A 356 14.74 -4.08 -5.85
N ALA A 357 14.58 -3.74 -7.13
CA ALA A 357 14.73 -2.37 -7.62
C ALA A 357 13.75 -1.41 -6.96
N VAL A 358 14.26 -0.33 -6.36
CA VAL A 358 13.47 0.75 -5.77
C VAL A 358 13.57 2.01 -6.62
N VAL A 359 12.49 2.77 -6.73
CA VAL A 359 12.49 4.08 -7.42
C VAL A 359 13.08 5.11 -6.47
N LEU A 360 14.09 5.84 -6.94
CA LEU A 360 14.63 7.01 -6.25
C LEU A 360 13.70 8.21 -6.51
N GLN A 361 12.67 8.38 -5.68
CA GLN A 361 11.83 9.58 -5.71
C GLN A 361 12.55 10.75 -5.03
N GLY A 362 12.34 11.96 -5.57
CA GLY A 362 12.91 13.19 -5.04
C GLY A 362 12.67 13.31 -3.53
N LEU A 363 13.75 13.27 -2.76
CA LEU A 363 13.69 13.44 -1.32
C LEU A 363 13.14 14.84 -1.02
N LYS A 364 12.11 14.92 -0.18
CA LYS A 364 11.64 16.20 0.39
C LYS A 364 12.66 16.79 1.36
N ILE A 365 13.68 16.03 1.77
CA ILE A 365 14.82 16.54 2.53
C ILE A 365 15.74 17.30 1.56
N ARG A 366 15.92 18.60 1.78
CA ARG A 366 16.72 19.48 0.93
C ARG A 366 18.15 19.61 1.41
N ASN A 367 18.34 19.67 2.73
CA ASN A 367 19.66 19.85 3.34
C ASN A 367 19.71 19.18 4.72
N ILE A 368 20.88 18.71 5.11
CA ILE A 368 21.20 18.22 6.46
C ILE A 368 22.54 18.84 6.83
N SER A 369 22.59 19.59 7.93
CA SER A 369 23.83 20.21 8.40
C SER A 369 24.88 19.17 8.83
N GLU A 370 26.13 19.61 8.96
CA GLU A 370 27.12 18.84 9.71
C GLU A 370 26.68 18.71 11.18
N PRO A 371 26.98 17.57 11.85
CA PRO A 371 26.64 17.38 13.25
C PRO A 371 27.36 18.39 14.15
N TYR A 372 26.64 18.97 15.12
CA TYR A 372 27.19 19.89 16.12
C TYR A 372 26.69 19.55 17.52
N ILE A 373 27.43 19.98 18.56
CA ILE A 373 27.09 19.68 19.96
C ILE A 373 26.38 20.88 20.60
N ARG A 374 25.23 20.65 21.25
CA ARG A 374 24.46 21.68 21.99
C ARG A 374 23.76 21.06 23.19
N ASP A 375 23.45 21.84 24.23
CA ASP A 375 22.66 21.47 25.42
C ASP A 375 22.98 20.09 26.03
N ASN A 376 23.90 20.00 27.00
CA ASN A 376 24.27 18.75 27.68
C ASN A 376 24.80 17.63 26.74
N LEU A 377 25.74 17.96 25.85
CA LEU A 377 26.46 17.00 24.99
C LEU A 377 25.58 16.27 23.95
N ILE A 378 24.43 16.83 23.60
CA ILE A 378 23.57 16.25 22.55
C ILE A 378 24.17 16.63 21.19
N THR A 379 24.44 15.62 20.36
CA THR A 379 24.86 15.82 18.96
C THR A 379 23.62 16.05 18.12
N ARG A 380 23.54 17.15 17.36
CA ARG A 380 22.38 17.56 16.56
C ARG A 380 22.76 17.81 15.10
N VAL A 381 21.76 17.73 14.24
CA VAL A 381 21.79 18.24 12.86
C VAL A 381 20.53 19.08 12.61
N ASP A 382 20.68 20.10 11.78
CA ASP A 382 19.56 20.87 11.24
C ASP A 382 19.15 20.24 9.91
N VAL A 383 17.86 19.96 9.74
CA VAL A 383 17.31 19.30 8.55
C VAL A 383 16.28 20.22 7.91
N ASP A 384 16.55 20.64 6.68
CA ASP A 384 15.63 21.44 5.89
C ASP A 384 14.75 20.52 5.04
N VAL A 385 13.43 20.63 5.20
CA VAL A 385 12.45 19.74 4.57
C VAL A 385 11.40 20.54 3.83
N GLU A 386 11.12 20.17 2.58
CA GLU A 386 10.09 20.79 1.76
C GLU A 386 8.70 20.17 2.00
N ILE A 387 7.74 21.00 2.35
CA ILE A 387 6.35 20.64 2.59
C ILE A 387 5.49 21.66 1.86
N ASP A 388 4.64 21.20 0.93
CA ASP A 388 3.72 22.05 0.16
C ASP A 388 4.39 23.26 -0.54
N GLY A 389 5.66 23.09 -0.93
CA GLY A 389 6.46 24.13 -1.60
C GLY A 389 7.22 25.07 -0.66
N GLU A 390 7.07 24.93 0.67
CA GLU A 390 7.78 25.71 1.67
C GLU A 390 8.88 24.89 2.35
N ILE A 391 10.00 25.53 2.74
CA ILE A 391 11.08 24.90 3.49
C ILE A 391 10.83 25.07 4.99
N LYS A 392 10.73 23.95 5.69
CA LYS A 392 10.66 23.86 7.15
C LYS A 392 11.92 23.22 7.70
N GLN A 393 12.55 23.88 8.66
CA GLN A 393 13.71 23.34 9.37
C GLN A 393 13.27 22.56 10.63
N VAL A 394 13.88 21.41 10.87
CA VAL A 394 13.75 20.64 12.11
C VAL A 394 15.10 20.22 12.67
N HIS A 395 15.18 20.11 13.99
CA HIS A 395 16.39 19.71 14.70
C HIS A 395 16.27 18.25 15.10
N ILE A 396 17.20 17.43 14.62
CA ILE A 396 17.29 16.02 15.00
C ILE A 396 18.57 15.83 15.82
N GLY A 397 18.44 15.22 16.99
CA GLY A 397 19.52 15.00 17.94
C GLY A 397 19.73 13.52 18.29
N ILE A 398 20.91 13.19 18.82
CA ILE A 398 21.22 11.91 19.44
C ILE A 398 21.84 12.14 20.82
N GLY A 399 21.28 11.47 21.84
CA GLY A 399 21.70 11.64 23.23
C GLY A 399 23.02 10.91 23.56
N PRO A 400 23.82 11.42 24.52
CA PRO A 400 25.16 10.90 24.82
C PRO A 400 25.17 9.46 25.37
N ILE A 401 24.09 9.02 26.01
CA ILE A 401 23.96 7.63 26.48
C ILE A 401 23.85 6.67 25.29
N LEU A 402 23.10 7.05 24.25
CA LEU A 402 22.94 6.22 23.06
C LEU A 402 24.24 6.12 22.26
N ILE A 403 25.00 7.23 22.17
CA ILE A 403 26.35 7.24 21.60
C ILE A 403 27.25 6.23 22.34
N LYS A 404 27.21 6.20 23.68
CA LYS A 404 27.96 5.23 24.49
C LYS A 404 27.51 3.78 24.27
N ILE A 405 26.21 3.54 24.05
CA ILE A 405 25.69 2.19 23.77
C ILE A 405 26.18 1.70 22.40
N PHE A 406 26.26 2.60 21.41
CA PHE A 406 26.76 2.27 20.08
C PHE A 406 28.26 2.07 20.04
N ASP A 407 29.02 2.74 20.92
CA ASP A 407 30.49 2.61 21.02
C ASP A 407 31.21 2.75 19.67
N PHE A 408 30.70 3.65 18.84
CA PHE A 408 31.21 3.91 17.49
C PHE A 408 32.35 4.93 17.50
N SER A 409 33.27 4.79 16.53
CA SER A 409 34.17 5.89 16.18
C SER A 409 33.38 7.14 15.72
N GLU A 410 34.02 8.31 15.73
CA GLU A 410 33.38 9.56 15.29
C GLU A 410 32.80 9.46 13.87
N TYR A 411 33.53 8.80 12.97
CA TYR A 411 33.12 8.57 11.59
C TYR A 411 31.91 7.62 11.48
N GLU A 412 31.92 6.50 12.23
CA GLU A 412 30.79 5.57 12.27
C GLU A 412 29.56 6.20 12.90
N LEU A 413 29.74 7.03 13.94
CA LEU A 413 28.67 7.79 14.55
C LEU A 413 28.05 8.76 13.55
N LYS A 414 28.85 9.49 12.77
CA LYS A 414 28.36 10.39 11.72
C LYS A 414 27.53 9.62 10.69
N ALA A 415 28.00 8.46 10.24
CA ALA A 415 27.29 7.61 9.29
C ALA A 415 25.96 7.08 9.88
N ALA A 416 26.00 6.49 11.07
CA ALA A 416 24.83 5.98 11.78
C ALA A 416 23.79 7.07 12.00
N PHE A 417 24.23 8.24 12.46
CA PHE A 417 23.34 9.34 12.78
C PHE A 417 22.69 9.93 11.53
N SER A 418 23.45 10.10 10.43
CA SER A 418 22.91 10.56 9.16
C SER A 418 21.77 9.65 8.66
N GLU A 419 21.96 8.33 8.75
CA GLU A 419 20.93 7.38 8.33
C GLU A 419 19.69 7.41 9.23
N LEU A 420 19.87 7.45 10.56
CA LEU A 420 18.78 7.56 11.53
C LEU A 420 17.96 8.84 11.29
N VAL A 421 18.64 9.98 11.06
CA VAL A 421 18.02 11.26 10.73
C VAL A 421 17.15 11.13 9.47
N GLN A 422 17.71 10.61 8.38
CA GLN A 422 16.98 10.47 7.11
C GLN A 422 15.76 9.54 7.24
N ARG A 423 15.87 8.44 7.99
CA ARG A 423 14.75 7.51 8.23
C ARG A 423 13.66 8.17 9.07
N LYS A 424 14.04 8.82 10.18
CA LYS A 424 13.09 9.49 11.07
C LYS A 424 12.34 10.63 10.37
N VAL A 425 13.05 11.48 9.63
CA VAL A 425 12.43 12.59 8.88
C VAL A 425 11.50 12.05 7.79
N ARG A 426 11.88 10.97 7.10
CA ARG A 426 10.98 10.31 6.13
C ARG A 426 9.70 9.80 6.79
N ASN A 427 9.76 9.25 8.00
CA ASN A 427 8.55 8.84 8.72
C ASN A 427 7.68 10.03 9.11
N MET A 428 8.27 11.08 9.66
CA MET A 428 7.56 12.31 9.99
C MET A 428 6.84 12.90 8.77
N LEU A 429 7.48 12.86 7.60
CA LEU A 429 6.89 13.31 6.34
C LEU A 429 5.71 12.44 5.91
N ARG A 430 5.79 11.11 6.12
CA ARG A 430 4.70 10.17 5.82
C ARG A 430 3.53 10.33 6.79
N GLU A 431 3.81 10.66 8.05
CA GLU A 431 2.83 10.88 9.12
C GLU A 431 2.21 12.29 9.08
N GLY A 432 2.82 13.23 8.34
CA GLY A 432 2.40 14.63 8.30
C GLY A 432 2.79 15.43 9.56
N GLU A 433 3.68 14.90 10.39
CA GLU A 433 4.06 15.48 11.69
C GLU A 433 5.56 15.82 11.75
N ILE A 434 5.97 16.94 11.15
CA ILE A 434 7.36 17.40 11.14
C ILE A 434 7.66 18.22 12.39
N LYS A 435 8.51 17.66 13.27
CA LYS A 435 8.88 18.20 14.59
C LYS A 435 10.31 17.84 14.97
N ASP A 436 10.89 18.56 15.92
CA ASP A 436 12.19 18.23 16.50
C ASP A 436 12.16 16.84 17.17
N HIS A 437 13.27 16.12 17.12
CA HIS A 437 13.40 14.79 17.74
C HIS A 437 14.79 14.57 18.31
N ILE A 438 14.88 13.84 19.41
CA ILE A 438 16.16 13.42 19.99
C ILE A 438 16.10 11.92 20.20
N PHE A 439 16.99 11.17 19.56
CA PHE A 439 17.15 9.74 19.76
C PHE A 439 17.67 9.46 21.16
N ARG A 440 16.93 8.66 21.92
CA ARG A 440 17.28 8.29 23.29
C ARG A 440 17.25 6.77 23.51
N PRO A 441 17.91 6.25 24.55
CA PRO A 441 17.94 4.81 24.85
C PRO A 441 16.56 4.18 25.02
N GLU A 442 15.55 4.95 25.43
CA GLU A 442 14.17 4.44 25.59
C GLU A 442 13.51 4.04 24.26
N GLU A 443 14.07 4.48 23.13
CA GLU A 443 13.61 4.09 21.79
C GLU A 443 14.22 2.76 21.31
N LEU A 444 15.23 2.23 22.01
CA LEU A 444 15.71 0.87 21.73
C LEU A 444 14.62 -0.16 22.10
N PRO A 445 14.46 -1.24 21.31
CA PRO A 445 13.63 -2.36 21.72
C PRO A 445 14.01 -2.88 23.11
N LYS A 446 13.05 -3.44 23.87
CA LYS A 446 13.18 -3.79 25.31
C LYS A 446 14.31 -4.78 25.68
N ASP A 447 15.12 -5.20 24.73
CA ASP A 447 16.30 -6.03 25.00
C ASP A 447 17.45 -5.14 25.49
N LYS A 448 17.68 -5.17 26.81
CA LYS A 448 18.72 -4.37 27.47
C LYS A 448 20.16 -4.86 27.21
N SER A 449 20.34 -5.93 26.43
CA SER A 449 21.66 -6.51 26.15
C SER A 449 22.31 -5.99 24.85
N LEU A 450 21.57 -5.24 24.03
CA LEU A 450 22.08 -4.77 22.74
C LEU A 450 23.16 -3.67 22.93
N SER A 451 24.26 -3.82 22.20
CA SER A 451 25.35 -2.83 22.13
C SER A 451 25.97 -2.81 20.72
N GLY A 452 26.80 -1.80 20.44
CA GLY A 452 27.52 -1.73 19.18
C GLY A 452 26.60 -1.59 17.96
N PHE A 453 26.98 -2.27 16.89
CA PHE A 453 26.23 -2.32 15.64
C PHE A 453 24.81 -2.89 15.80
N GLU A 454 24.60 -3.89 16.66
CA GLU A 454 23.28 -4.52 16.84
C GLU A 454 22.29 -3.58 17.54
N ALA A 455 22.75 -2.76 18.49
CA ALA A 455 21.91 -1.73 19.10
C ALA A 455 21.48 -0.65 18.08
N TYR A 456 22.44 -0.17 17.29
CA TYR A 456 22.15 0.79 16.21
C TYR A 456 21.18 0.19 15.19
N LYS A 457 21.41 -1.06 14.76
CA LYS A 457 20.57 -1.77 13.80
C LYS A 457 19.15 -1.95 14.33
N ALA A 458 19.00 -2.37 15.58
CA ALA A 458 17.69 -2.52 16.21
C ALA A 458 16.93 -1.19 16.29
N LEU A 459 17.61 -0.08 16.63
CA LEU A 459 16.99 1.24 16.60
C LEU A 459 16.61 1.64 15.17
N ARG A 460 17.54 1.50 14.22
CA ARG A 460 17.34 1.84 12.81
C ARG A 460 16.14 1.10 12.22
N ASP A 461 16.08 -0.21 12.40
CA ASP A 461 15.04 -1.06 11.84
C ASP A 461 13.68 -0.79 12.52
N SER A 462 13.67 -0.34 13.79
CA SER A 462 12.44 0.09 14.47
C SER A 462 11.78 1.33 13.84
N LEU A 463 12.55 2.10 13.07
CA LEU A 463 12.07 3.26 12.31
C LEU A 463 11.41 2.85 10.99
N ASP A 464 11.59 1.63 10.46
CA ASP A 464 10.97 1.24 9.19
C ASP A 464 9.49 0.81 9.36
N ARG A 465 8.63 1.76 9.76
CA ARG A 465 7.18 1.57 9.98
C ARG A 465 6.30 1.88 8.77
#